data_AF-A0AAE0X788-F1
#
_entry.id   AF-A0AAE0X788-F1
#
_cell.length_a   1.000
_cell.length_b   1.000
_cell.length_c   1.000
_cell.angle_alpha   90.00
_cell.angle_beta   90.00
_cell.angle_gamma   90.00
#
_symmetry.space_group_name_H-M   'P 1'
#
loop_
_entity.id
_entity.type
_entity.pdbx_description
1 polymer ?
#
loop_
_entity_poly.entity_id
_entity_poly.type
_entity_poly.pdbx_seq_one_letter_code
_entity_poly.pdbx_strand_id
1 'polypeptide(L)'
;MPSVSNPNHTSKHTLSARAGGRKKLAKRLSAAGVHKISVDDMNRGARPGLLPNSGPRAALSKKKQKKVDQQLKLALRRKMEAEAAAAAAAGEVIMADAPAPKKAKDQVMEVDIQ
;
A
#
# COMPACT_ATOMS: atom_id res chain seq x y z
N MET A 1 30.96 8.24 -34.96
CA MET A 1 31.67 8.44 -36.23
C MET A 1 32.89 7.53 -36.26
N PRO A 2 33.26 6.98 -37.43
CA PRO A 2 34.50 6.23 -37.59
C PRO A 2 35.70 7.12 -37.22
N SER A 3 36.76 6.52 -36.69
CA SER A 3 37.96 7.29 -36.33
C SER A 3 38.69 7.74 -37.59
N VAL A 4 39.28 8.94 -37.56
CA VAL A 4 39.98 9.52 -38.72
C VAL A 4 41.20 8.69 -39.13
N SER A 5 41.91 8.06 -38.17
CA SER A 5 43.09 7.23 -38.47
C SER A 5 42.77 5.78 -38.80
N ASN A 6 41.63 5.25 -38.35
CA ASN A 6 41.17 3.91 -38.67
C ASN A 6 39.66 3.93 -38.89
N PRO A 7 39.20 4.03 -40.14
CA PRO A 7 37.78 4.09 -40.47
C PRO A 7 37.02 2.80 -40.11
N ASN A 8 37.73 1.68 -39.94
CA ASN A 8 37.15 0.40 -39.53
C ASN A 8 36.86 0.33 -38.02
N HIS A 9 37.32 1.32 -37.24
CA HIS A 9 37.10 1.38 -35.80
C HIS A 9 36.47 2.70 -35.36
N THR A 10 35.60 2.61 -34.35
CA THR A 10 35.03 3.80 -33.71
C THR A 10 36.05 4.45 -32.79
N SER A 11 36.04 5.79 -32.71
CA SER A 11 36.96 6.50 -31.81
C SER A 11 36.75 6.12 -30.34
N LYS A 12 37.79 6.24 -29.51
CA LYS A 12 37.77 5.94 -28.07
C LYS A 12 36.63 6.64 -27.33
N HIS A 13 36.33 7.88 -27.69
CA HIS A 13 35.21 8.65 -27.13
C HIS A 13 33.85 8.00 -27.42
N THR A 14 33.67 7.49 -28.64
CA THR A 14 32.44 6.76 -29.00
C THR A 14 32.31 5.46 -28.21
N LEU A 15 33.42 4.74 -28.00
CA LEU A 15 33.43 3.50 -27.22
C LEU A 15 33.07 3.75 -25.76
N SER A 16 33.62 4.80 -25.13
CA SER A 16 33.28 5.15 -23.75
C SER A 16 31.83 5.59 -23.60
N ALA A 17 31.31 6.41 -24.53
CA ALA A 17 29.91 6.82 -24.56
C ALA A 17 28.96 5.61 -24.71
N ARG A 18 29.28 4.66 -25.60
CA ARG A 18 28.53 3.42 -25.76
C ARG A 18 28.56 2.55 -24.51
N ALA A 19 29.73 2.40 -23.87
CA ALA A 19 29.85 1.66 -22.61
C ALA A 19 28.99 2.28 -21.50
N GLY A 20 29.01 3.61 -21.37
CA GLY A 20 28.16 4.35 -20.42
C GLY A 20 26.67 4.14 -20.69
N GLY A 21 26.25 4.21 -21.96
CA GLY A 21 24.88 3.91 -22.38
C GLY A 21 24.45 2.49 -22.02
N ARG A 22 25.29 1.49 -22.32
CA ARG A 22 25.02 0.08 -22.00
C ARG A 22 24.91 -0.16 -20.50
N LYS A 23 25.77 0.45 -19.67
CA LYS A 23 25.68 0.36 -18.19
C LYS A 23 24.37 0.94 -17.66
N LYS A 24 23.93 2.09 -18.17
CA LYS A 24 22.63 2.70 -17.79
C LYS A 24 21.45 1.81 -18.18
N LEU A 25 21.49 1.24 -19.38
CA LEU A 25 20.46 0.30 -19.86
C LEU A 25 20.41 -0.97 -19.01
N ALA A 26 21.57 -1.58 -18.75
CA ALA A 26 21.68 -2.77 -17.89
C ALA A 26 21.12 -2.50 -16.49
N LYS A 27 21.43 -1.35 -15.88
CA LYS A 27 20.88 -0.95 -14.57
C LYS A 27 19.35 -0.78 -14.61
N ARG A 28 18.81 -0.25 -15.71
CA ARG A 28 17.36 -0.12 -15.90
C ARG A 28 16.68 -1.49 -16.05
N LEU A 29 17.26 -2.36 -16.87
CA LEU A 29 16.75 -3.71 -17.10
C LEU A 29 16.85 -4.59 -15.85
N SER A 30 17.93 -4.49 -15.09
CA SER A 30 18.09 -5.24 -13.83
C SER A 30 17.12 -4.77 -12.76
N ALA A 31 16.70 -3.51 -12.80
CA ALA A 31 15.68 -2.96 -11.89
C ALA A 31 14.24 -3.21 -12.38
N ALA A 32 14.06 -3.51 -13.67
CA ALA A 32 12.76 -3.83 -14.24
C ALA A 32 12.31 -5.21 -13.74
N GLY A 33 11.13 -5.27 -13.10
CA GLY A 33 10.54 -6.53 -12.64
C GLY A 33 10.97 -7.00 -11.24
N VAL A 34 11.91 -6.31 -10.57
CA VAL A 34 12.30 -6.65 -9.18
C VAL A 34 11.14 -6.42 -8.20
N HIS A 35 10.26 -5.46 -8.51
CA HIS A 35 9.15 -5.08 -7.64
C HIS A 35 7.86 -4.91 -8.44
N LYS A 36 6.74 -5.35 -7.86
CA LYS A 36 5.38 -5.27 -8.45
C LYS A 36 4.74 -3.90 -8.26
N ILE A 37 5.50 -2.82 -8.40
CA ILE A 37 5.01 -1.44 -8.24
C ILE A 37 4.57 -0.93 -9.61
N SER A 38 3.38 -0.33 -9.68
CA SER A 38 2.91 0.27 -10.94
C SER A 38 3.76 1.48 -11.33
N VAL A 39 3.88 1.76 -12.62
CA VAL A 39 4.62 2.94 -13.12
C VAL A 39 4.03 4.24 -12.57
N ASP A 40 2.70 4.32 -12.48
CA ASP A 40 2.00 5.47 -11.92
C ASP A 40 2.33 5.68 -10.44
N ASP A 41 2.39 4.60 -9.65
CA ASP A 41 2.77 4.70 -8.24
C ASP A 41 4.25 5.07 -8.10
N MET A 42 5.14 4.57 -8.98
CA MET A 42 6.55 4.99 -9.02
C MET A 42 6.67 6.50 -9.30
N ASN A 43 5.88 7.05 -10.22
CA ASN A 43 5.84 8.49 -10.51
C ASN A 43 5.35 9.30 -9.30
N ARG A 44 4.47 8.73 -8.47
CA ARG A 44 4.02 9.33 -7.19
C ARG A 44 4.99 9.09 -6.02
N GLY A 45 6.16 8.50 -6.29
CA GLY A 45 7.23 8.28 -5.31
C GLY A 45 7.22 6.93 -4.61
N ALA A 46 6.40 5.96 -5.05
CA ALA A 46 6.46 4.61 -4.52
C ALA A 46 7.80 3.94 -4.85
N ARG A 47 8.38 3.28 -3.85
CA ARG A 47 9.64 2.55 -3.94
C ARG A 47 9.48 1.21 -3.20
N PRO A 48 10.40 0.26 -3.36
CA PRO A 48 10.35 -0.98 -2.60
C PRO A 48 10.36 -0.66 -1.10
N GLY A 49 9.35 -1.15 -0.37
CA GLY A 49 9.16 -0.84 1.05
C GLY A 49 8.61 0.54 1.37
N LEU A 50 8.33 1.39 0.36
CA LEU A 50 7.76 2.72 0.54
C LEU A 50 6.50 2.89 -0.33
N LEU A 51 5.38 3.13 0.34
CA LEU A 51 4.10 3.41 -0.32
C LEU A 51 4.14 4.75 -1.05
N PRO A 52 3.27 4.98 -2.06
CA PRO A 52 3.21 6.26 -2.77
C PRO A 52 2.82 7.39 -1.81
N ASN A 53 3.30 8.60 -2.11
CA ASN A 53 3.03 9.79 -1.29
C ASN A 53 1.60 10.33 -1.50
N SER A 54 0.98 10.02 -2.63
CA SER A 54 -0.34 10.54 -3.02
C SER A 54 -1.16 9.51 -3.81
N GLY A 55 -2.46 9.77 -3.93
CA GLY A 55 -3.39 8.93 -4.68
C GLY A 55 -4.05 7.82 -3.85
N PRO A 56 -4.78 6.91 -4.51
CA PRO A 56 -5.65 5.94 -3.84
C PRO A 56 -4.88 4.88 -3.03
N ARG A 57 -3.62 4.62 -3.39
CA ARG A 57 -2.75 3.65 -2.71
C ARG A 57 -1.84 4.29 -1.66
N ALA A 58 -1.97 5.59 -1.42
CA ALA A 58 -1.16 6.28 -0.42
C ALA A 58 -1.53 5.84 1.01
N ALA A 59 -0.52 5.71 1.86
CA ALA A 59 -0.73 5.37 3.26
C ALA A 59 -1.48 6.49 3.98
N LEU A 60 -2.62 6.16 4.59
CA LEU A 60 -3.28 7.07 5.50
C LEU A 60 -2.51 7.13 6.83
N SER A 61 -2.44 8.31 7.43
CA SER A 61 -1.95 8.45 8.81
C SER A 61 -2.80 7.61 9.77
N LYS A 62 -2.16 7.00 10.77
CA LYS A 62 -2.81 6.19 11.82
C LYS A 62 -4.04 6.89 12.43
N LYS A 63 -4.00 8.21 12.62
CA LYS A 63 -5.14 8.99 13.15
C LYS A 63 -6.31 9.03 12.18
N LYS A 64 -6.04 9.19 10.89
CA LYS A 64 -7.07 9.22 9.84
C LYS A 64 -7.69 7.83 9.65
N GLN A 65 -6.87 6.77 9.66
CA GLN A 65 -7.36 5.39 9.63
C GLN A 65 -8.37 5.12 10.75
N LYS A 66 -8.00 5.42 12.01
CA LYS A 66 -8.90 5.27 13.16
C LYS A 66 -10.22 6.01 12.99
N LYS A 67 -10.21 7.23 12.43
CA LYS A 67 -11.43 8.01 12.19
C LYS A 67 -12.32 7.37 11.12
N VAL A 68 -11.72 6.93 10.02
CA VAL A 68 -12.44 6.23 8.95
C VAL A 68 -13.06 4.93 9.49
N ASP A 69 -12.31 4.16 10.28
CA ASP A 69 -12.82 2.93 10.88
C ASP A 69 -14.00 3.19 11.83
N GLN A 70 -13.95 4.25 12.62
CA GLN A 70 -15.06 4.65 13.50
C GLN A 70 -16.30 5.05 12.69
N GLN A 71 -16.13 5.83 11.62
CA GLN A 71 -17.23 6.23 10.76
C GLN A 71 -17.85 5.04 10.03
N LEU A 72 -17.03 4.13 9.51
CA LEU A 72 -17.49 2.88 8.88
C LEU A 72 -18.26 2.01 9.87
N LYS A 73 -17.77 1.84 11.10
CA LYS A 73 -18.48 1.08 12.14
C LYS A 73 -19.86 1.66 12.43
N LEU A 74 -19.97 2.99 12.55
CA LEU A 74 -21.26 3.65 12.78
C LEU A 74 -22.19 3.54 11.57
N ALA A 75 -21.66 3.70 10.36
CA ALA A 75 -22.44 3.55 9.13
C ALA A 75 -22.99 2.14 8.97
N LEU A 76 -22.18 1.11 9.25
CA LEU A 76 -22.62 -0.29 9.22
C LEU A 76 -23.69 -0.58 10.27
N ARG A 77 -23.58 -0.04 11.50
CA ARG A 77 -24.63 -0.17 12.51
C ARG A 77 -25.95 0.43 12.04
N ARG A 78 -25.92 1.66 11.51
CA ARG A 78 -27.13 2.30 10.96
C ARG A 78 -27.73 1.51 9.81
N LYS A 79 -26.89 0.93 8.93
CA LYS A 79 -27.36 0.09 7.83
C LYS A 79 -28.04 -1.18 8.36
N MET A 80 -27.43 -1.87 9.32
CA MET A 80 -28.02 -3.05 9.94
C MET A 80 -29.32 -2.74 10.68
N GLU A 81 -29.39 -1.61 11.41
CA GLU A 81 -30.61 -1.16 12.08
C GLU A 81 -31.71 -0.79 11.07
N ALA A 82 -31.37 -0.14 9.97
CA ALA A 82 -32.31 0.18 8.89
C ALA A 82 -32.81 -1.08 8.17
N GLU A 83 -31.93 -2.04 7.88
CA GLU A 83 -32.30 -3.33 7.30
C GLU A 83 -33.18 -4.14 8.27
N ALA A 84 -32.88 -4.12 9.57
CA ALA A 84 -33.70 -4.78 10.58
C ALA A 84 -35.08 -4.12 10.73
N ALA A 85 -35.15 -2.78 10.70
CA ALA A 85 -36.42 -2.06 10.73
C ALA A 85 -37.25 -2.32 9.46
N ALA A 86 -36.61 -2.41 8.29
CA ALA A 86 -37.27 -2.74 7.03
C ALA A 86 -37.81 -4.18 7.01
N ALA A 87 -37.04 -5.16 7.50
CA ALA A 87 -37.48 -6.54 7.61
C ALA A 87 -38.60 -6.73 8.66
N ALA A 88 -38.56 -5.99 9.77
CA ALA A 88 -39.66 -5.95 10.73
C ALA A 88 -40.94 -5.33 10.15
N ALA A 89 -40.82 -4.30 9.30
CA ALA A 89 -41.95 -3.70 8.58
C ALA A 89 -42.50 -4.62 7.47
N ALA A 90 -41.68 -5.52 6.92
CA ALA A 90 -42.07 -6.54 5.94
C ALA A 90 -42.63 -7.83 6.59
N GLY A 91 -42.64 -7.93 7.92
CA GLY A 91 -43.24 -9.06 8.65
C GLY A 91 -42.35 -10.30 8.82
N GLU A 92 -41.05 -10.23 8.51
CA GLU A 92 -40.10 -11.32 8.76
C GLU A 92 -39.49 -11.18 10.17
N VAL A 93 -39.66 -12.21 11.00
CA VAL A 93 -39.23 -12.23 12.42
C VAL A 93 -37.70 -12.31 12.51
N ILE A 94 -37.08 -11.27 13.07
CA ILE A 94 -35.63 -11.23 13.34
C ILE A 94 -35.35 -11.76 14.74
N MET A 95 -34.73 -12.94 14.83
CA MET A 95 -34.14 -13.46 16.07
C MET A 95 -32.97 -12.56 16.48
N ALA A 96 -33.14 -11.83 17.59
CA ALA A 96 -32.09 -11.01 18.18
C ALA A 96 -31.08 -11.91 18.94
N ASP A 97 -29.82 -11.87 18.54
CA ASP A 97 -28.73 -12.54 19.25
C ASP A 97 -28.38 -11.78 20.55
N ALA A 98 -28.15 -12.53 21.63
CA ALA A 98 -28.06 -12.04 23.00
C ALA A 98 -26.87 -11.08 23.21
N PRO A 99 -26.95 -10.13 24.17
CA PRO A 99 -25.85 -9.18 24.41
C PRO A 99 -24.60 -9.90 24.95
N ALA A 100 -23.50 -9.78 24.20
CA ALA A 100 -22.19 -10.34 24.58
C ALA A 100 -21.71 -9.82 25.95
N PRO A 101 -21.18 -10.69 26.84
CA PRO A 101 -20.74 -10.30 28.17
C PRO A 101 -19.53 -9.34 28.11
N LYS A 102 -19.60 -8.30 28.95
CA LYS A 102 -18.56 -7.26 29.12
C LYS A 102 -17.24 -7.92 29.54
N LYS A 103 -16.18 -7.80 28.71
CA LYS A 103 -14.84 -8.25 29.08
C LYS A 103 -14.32 -7.47 30.29
N ALA A 104 -14.07 -8.18 31.38
CA ALA A 104 -13.35 -7.68 32.55
C ALA A 104 -11.94 -7.23 32.15
N LYS A 105 -11.48 -6.13 32.74
CA LYS A 105 -10.09 -5.65 32.61
C LYS A 105 -9.22 -6.53 33.49
N ASP A 106 -8.31 -7.29 32.87
CA ASP A 106 -7.25 -8.00 33.59
C ASP A 106 -6.38 -6.98 34.34
N GLN A 107 -6.41 -7.09 35.67
CA GLN A 107 -5.40 -6.54 36.56
C GLN A 107 -4.20 -7.47 36.48
N VAL A 108 -3.10 -7.03 35.89
CA VAL A 108 -1.80 -7.69 36.07
C VAL A 108 -1.18 -7.05 37.30
N MET A 109 -1.33 -7.71 38.46
CA MET A 109 -0.56 -7.36 39.65
C MET A 109 0.88 -7.84 39.49
N GLU A 110 1.80 -6.95 39.85
CA GLU A 110 3.20 -7.24 40.15
C GLU A 110 3.29 -8.49 41.04
N VAL A 111 4.12 -9.45 40.62
CA VAL A 111 4.70 -10.41 41.55
C VAL A 111 6.20 -10.18 41.49
N ASP A 112 6.68 -9.50 42.52
CA ASP A 112 8.09 -9.40 42.88
C ASP A 112 8.70 -10.80 42.93
N ILE A 113 9.76 -11.02 42.14
CA ILE A 113 10.63 -12.17 42.26
C ILE A 113 11.82 -11.70 43.12
N GLN A 114 11.91 -12.25 44.33
CA GLN A 114 13.09 -12.18 45.20
C GLN A 114 14.22 -13.07 44.69
#